data_AF-A0A359G2Y4-F1
#
_entry.id   AF-A0A359G2Y4-F1
#
_cell.length_a   1.000
_cell.length_b   1.000
_cell.length_c   1.000
_cell.angle_alpha   90.00
_cell.angle_beta   90.00
_cell.angle_gamma   90.00
#
_symmetry.space_group_name_H-M   'P 1'
#
loop_
_entity.id
_entity.type
_entity.pdbx_description
1 polymer ?
#
loop_
_entity_poly.entity_id
_entity_poly.type
_entity_poly.pdbx_seq_one_letter_code
_entity_poly.pdbx_strand_id
1 'polypeptide(L)'
;MKHLLIALLAACPVAMTAAQTRPATDYVDPTIGTRSMGHVFPGACVPHGAVQLSPDTEMVPHSIDGRYQPDAYRYCAGYQWDDRTIVGFSHTHL
;
A
#
# COMPACT_ATOMS: atom_id res chain seq x y z
N MET A 1 40.60 -41.85 9.76
CA MET A 1 39.15 -41.63 9.95
C MET A 1 38.81 -40.26 10.52
N LYS A 2 39.52 -39.76 11.55
CA LYS A 2 39.37 -38.39 12.11
C LYS A 2 39.59 -37.23 11.12
N HIS A 3 40.53 -37.37 10.18
CA HIS A 3 40.78 -36.33 9.15
C HIS A 3 39.71 -36.29 8.04
N LEU A 4 38.99 -37.40 7.82
CA LEU A 4 37.91 -37.48 6.83
C LEU A 4 36.64 -36.79 7.33
N LEU A 5 36.39 -36.83 8.64
CA LEU A 5 35.31 -36.07 9.31
C LEU A 5 35.55 -34.55 9.27
N ILE A 6 36.80 -34.10 9.44
CA ILE A 6 37.14 -32.67 9.41
C ILE A 6 36.97 -32.09 7.99
N ALA A 7 37.30 -32.86 6.94
CA ALA A 7 37.08 -32.44 5.56
C ALA A 7 35.58 -32.35 5.18
N LEU A 8 34.74 -33.22 5.76
CA LEU A 8 33.29 -33.20 5.53
C LEU A 8 32.58 -32.02 6.23
N LEU A 9 33.08 -31.62 7.40
CA LEU A 9 32.59 -30.44 8.13
C LEU A 9 33.09 -29.10 7.54
N ALA A 10 34.25 -29.09 6.87
CA ALA A 10 34.78 -27.89 6.20
C ALA A 10 34.12 -27.59 4.84
N ALA A 11 33.38 -28.55 4.26
CA ALA A 11 32.70 -28.38 2.97
C ALA A 11 31.29 -27.77 3.07
N CYS A 12 30.81 -27.45 4.27
CA CYS A 12 29.47 -26.87 4.46
C CYS A 12 29.57 -25.66 5.40
N PRO A 13 29.83 -24.46 4.85
CA PRO A 13 28.79 -23.45 4.88
C PRO A 13 28.87 -22.51 3.67
N VAL A 14 28.56 -22.98 2.46
CA VAL A 14 28.39 -22.08 1.28
C VAL A 14 27.01 -22.23 0.63
N ALA A 15 26.16 -23.13 1.12
CA ALA A 15 24.85 -23.42 0.51
C ALA A 15 23.66 -22.77 1.23
N MET A 16 23.84 -21.66 1.96
CA MET A 16 22.73 -20.97 2.64
C MET A 16 22.79 -19.44 2.51
N THR A 17 22.87 -18.92 1.30
CA THR A 17 22.42 -17.55 1.00
C THR A 17 21.78 -17.51 -0.39
N ALA A 18 20.69 -18.26 -0.57
CA ALA A 18 19.70 -17.84 -1.56
C ALA A 18 19.06 -16.56 -1.01
N ALA A 19 19.61 -15.40 -1.38
CA ALA A 19 19.00 -14.12 -1.09
C ALA A 19 17.57 -14.10 -1.65
N GLN A 20 16.64 -13.48 -0.91
CA GLN A 20 15.28 -13.22 -1.40
C GLN A 20 15.37 -12.58 -2.79
N THR A 21 14.89 -13.28 -3.82
CA THR A 21 14.97 -12.83 -5.21
C THR A 21 13.93 -11.76 -5.54
N ARG A 22 12.93 -11.57 -4.67
CA ARG A 22 11.83 -10.64 -4.87
C ARG A 22 11.88 -9.49 -3.84
N PRO A 23 11.85 -8.22 -4.28
CA PRO A 23 11.69 -7.08 -3.39
C PRO A 23 10.43 -7.22 -2.52
N ALA A 24 10.51 -6.78 -1.26
CA ALA A 24 9.35 -6.79 -0.36
C ALA A 24 8.18 -5.94 -0.88
N THR A 25 8.48 -4.90 -1.66
CA THR A 25 7.49 -4.01 -2.30
C THR A 25 6.57 -4.75 -3.27
N ASP A 26 7.03 -5.83 -3.88
CA ASP A 26 6.25 -6.56 -4.88
C ASP A 26 5.09 -7.36 -4.26
N TYR A 27 5.06 -7.49 -2.93
CA TYR A 27 3.95 -8.10 -2.20
C TYR A 27 2.85 -7.08 -1.86
N VAL A 28 3.08 -5.78 -2.09
CA VAL A 28 2.13 -4.71 -1.76
C VAL A 28 1.19 -4.49 -2.93
N ASP A 29 -0.11 -4.56 -2.66
CA ASP A 29 -1.17 -4.14 -3.58
C ASP A 29 -1.90 -2.92 -2.98
N PRO A 30 -1.64 -1.70 -3.49
CA PRO A 30 -2.28 -0.47 -3.01
C PRO A 30 -3.80 -0.42 -3.19
N THR A 31 -4.38 -1.36 -3.93
CA THR A 31 -5.83 -1.42 -4.17
C THR A 31 -6.57 -2.14 -3.05
N ILE A 32 -5.89 -2.92 -2.22
CA ILE A 32 -6.51 -3.64 -1.10
C ILE A 32 -7.00 -2.61 -0.07
N GLY A 33 -8.30 -2.63 0.21
CA GLY A 33 -8.97 -1.69 1.12
C GLY A 33 -9.59 -0.46 0.44
N THR A 34 -9.40 -0.28 -0.87
CA THR A 34 -9.96 0.86 -1.62
C THR A 34 -11.44 0.70 -2.00
N ARG A 35 -12.07 -0.44 -1.67
CA ARG A 35 -13.49 -0.70 -1.92
C ARG A 35 -14.27 -0.61 -0.60
N SER A 36 -15.48 -0.04 -0.66
CA SER A 36 -16.40 0.02 0.49
C SER A 36 -15.78 0.78 1.66
N MET A 37 -15.77 0.21 2.88
CA MET A 37 -15.40 0.91 4.12
C MET A 37 -13.96 0.68 4.58
N GLY A 38 -13.04 0.34 3.67
CA GLY A 38 -11.61 0.22 4.01
C GLY A 38 -10.91 1.57 4.11
N HIS A 39 -11.34 2.55 3.32
CA HIS A 39 -10.89 3.95 3.37
C HIS A 39 -9.36 4.11 3.30
N VAL A 40 -8.74 3.49 2.30
CA VAL A 40 -7.34 3.76 1.92
C VAL A 40 -7.29 4.34 0.52
N PHE A 41 -6.17 4.97 0.18
CA PHE A 41 -5.91 5.54 -1.13
C PHE A 41 -4.82 4.74 -1.88
N PRO A 42 -4.93 4.51 -3.20
CA PRO A 42 -3.94 3.75 -3.97
C PRO A 42 -2.74 4.58 -4.43
N GLY A 43 -2.75 5.88 -4.14
CA GLY A 43 -1.75 6.84 -4.58
C GLY A 43 -0.34 6.65 -4.00
N ALA A 44 0.62 7.34 -4.61
CA ALA A 44 2.01 7.26 -4.21
C ALA A 44 2.29 8.08 -2.94
N CYS A 45 2.95 7.45 -1.98
CA CYS A 45 3.53 8.11 -0.82
C CYS A 45 4.82 7.39 -0.38
N VAL A 46 5.67 8.09 0.37
CA VAL A 46 6.80 7.48 1.08
C VAL A 46 6.40 7.21 2.54
N PRO A 47 7.07 6.29 3.25
CA PRO A 47 6.80 6.07 4.67
C PRO A 47 6.86 7.38 5.46
N HIS A 48 5.76 7.72 6.15
CA HIS A 48 5.61 8.95 6.94
C HIS A 48 5.80 10.25 6.15
N GLY A 49 5.58 10.23 4.83
CA GLY A 49 5.68 11.40 3.97
C GLY A 49 4.54 12.41 4.17
N ALA A 50 4.83 13.70 3.95
CA ALA A 50 3.84 14.77 4.04
C ALA A 50 2.87 14.84 2.84
N VAL A 51 3.22 14.20 1.71
CA VAL A 51 2.43 14.20 0.47
C VAL A 51 1.90 12.80 0.22
N GLN A 52 0.60 12.72 -0.07
CA GLN A 52 -0.10 11.54 -0.55
C GLN A 52 -0.68 11.91 -1.93
N LEU A 53 0.04 11.60 -3.00
CA LEU A 53 -0.43 11.94 -4.35
C LEU A 53 -1.32 10.80 -4.87
N SER A 54 -2.63 10.99 -4.85
CA SER A 54 -3.61 9.95 -5.21
C SER A 54 -4.72 10.48 -6.13
N PRO A 55 -5.30 9.64 -7.00
CA PRO A 55 -6.55 9.96 -7.67
C PRO A 55 -7.71 10.07 -6.68
N ASP A 56 -8.63 11.00 -6.94
CA ASP A 56 -9.93 11.09 -6.29
C ASP A 56 -11.02 10.64 -7.28
N THR A 57 -11.97 9.80 -6.85
CA THR A 57 -13.10 9.38 -7.69
C THR A 57 -14.35 10.22 -7.49
N GLU A 58 -14.47 10.87 -6.33
CA GLU A 58 -15.49 11.85 -6.00
C GLU A 58 -14.98 12.77 -4.86
N MET A 59 -15.47 14.01 -4.80
CA MET A 59 -15.16 14.95 -3.72
C MET A 59 -16.45 15.44 -3.06
N VAL A 60 -16.89 14.72 -2.03
CA VAL A 60 -18.10 15.05 -1.29
C VAL A 60 -17.77 16.03 -0.15
N PRO A 61 -18.34 17.25 -0.13
CA PRO A 61 -18.14 18.18 0.98
C PRO A 61 -18.67 17.60 2.28
N HIS A 62 -17.92 17.73 3.37
CA HIS A 62 -18.36 17.27 4.69
C HIS A 62 -19.70 17.88 5.11
N SER A 63 -19.88 19.19 4.86
CA SER A 63 -21.12 19.90 5.16
C SER A 63 -21.52 20.87 4.05
N ILE A 64 -22.82 20.96 3.79
CA ILE A 64 -23.43 21.96 2.91
C ILE A 64 -24.51 22.68 3.73
N ASP A 65 -24.44 24.01 3.80
CA ASP A 65 -25.36 24.86 4.59
C ASP A 65 -25.52 24.40 6.05
N GLY A 66 -24.42 23.97 6.66
CA GLY A 66 -24.39 23.52 8.06
C GLY A 66 -24.92 22.10 8.28
N ARG A 67 -25.27 21.34 7.23
CA ARG A 67 -25.74 19.95 7.33
C ARG A 67 -24.69 18.98 6.81
N TYR A 68 -24.47 17.91 7.56
CA TYR A 68 -23.58 16.82 7.17
C TYR A 68 -24.09 16.12 5.90
N GLN A 69 -23.18 15.75 5.00
CA GLN A 69 -23.47 14.95 3.82
C GLN A 69 -23.20 13.47 4.10
N PRO A 70 -24.21 12.59 4.09
CA PRO A 70 -24.07 11.16 4.37
C PRO A 70 -22.97 10.45 3.58
N ASP A 71 -22.76 10.82 2.32
CA ASP A 71 -21.76 10.19 1.46
C ASP A 71 -20.33 10.67 1.75
N ALA A 72 -20.13 11.71 2.56
CA ALA A 72 -18.80 12.23 2.87
C ALA A 72 -17.90 11.18 3.53
N TYR A 73 -18.47 10.32 4.38
CA TYR A 73 -17.69 9.23 5.00
C TYR A 73 -17.25 8.18 3.98
N ARG A 74 -18.08 7.88 2.98
CA ARG A 74 -17.74 6.92 1.93
C ARG A 74 -16.48 7.35 1.18
N TYR A 75 -16.29 8.65 0.97
CA TYR A 75 -15.17 9.22 0.19
C TYR A 75 -14.11 9.90 1.06
N CYS A 76 -13.98 9.57 2.35
CA CYS A 76 -13.02 10.25 3.22
C CYS A 76 -11.55 10.12 2.76
N ALA A 77 -11.19 9.01 2.11
CA ALA A 77 -9.89 8.77 1.51
C ALA A 77 -9.80 9.22 0.03
N GLY A 78 -10.86 9.85 -0.51
CA GLY A 78 -10.92 10.37 -1.90
C GLY A 78 -11.18 9.34 -2.99
N TYR A 79 -10.87 8.05 -2.78
CA TYR A 79 -10.95 7.01 -3.82
C TYR A 79 -11.89 5.85 -3.45
N GLN A 80 -12.72 5.41 -4.39
CA GLN A 80 -13.51 4.18 -4.32
C GLN A 80 -13.27 3.30 -5.56
N TRP A 81 -12.86 2.04 -5.34
CA TRP A 81 -12.52 1.10 -6.42
C TRP A 81 -13.64 0.85 -7.44
N ASP A 82 -14.90 0.91 -7.02
CA ASP A 82 -16.04 0.63 -7.89
C ASP A 82 -16.41 1.79 -8.81
N ASP A 83 -15.90 2.99 -8.51
CA ASP A 83 -16.15 4.16 -9.34
C ASP A 83 -15.34 4.09 -10.62
N ARG A 84 -15.95 4.59 -11.70
CA ARG A 84 -15.38 4.52 -13.06
C ARG A 84 -14.79 5.84 -13.53
N THR A 85 -14.80 6.85 -12.67
CA THR A 85 -14.40 8.22 -13.00
C THR A 85 -13.39 8.71 -11.98
N ILE A 86 -12.38 9.44 -12.47
CA ILE A 86 -11.44 10.19 -11.64
C ILE A 86 -11.78 11.67 -11.83
N VAL A 87 -12.01 12.37 -10.73
CA VAL A 87 -12.34 13.81 -10.73
C VAL A 87 -11.08 14.68 -10.62
N GLY A 88 -9.98 14.13 -10.11
CA GLY A 88 -8.71 14.84 -10.01
C GLY A 88 -7.62 14.03 -9.30
N PHE A 89 -6.49 14.71 -9.07
CA PHE A 89 -5.39 14.19 -8.27
C PHE A 89 -5.04 15.22 -7.20
N SER A 90 -5.34 14.90 -5.95
CA SER A 90 -5.00 15.73 -4.79
C SER A 90 -3.72 15.22 -4.12
N HIS A 91 -3.20 16.00 -3.16
CA HIS A 91 -1.86 15.80 -2.59
C HIS A 91 -1.88 15.40 -1.11
N THR A 92 -3.07 15.32 -0.51
CA THR A 92 -3.25 15.06 0.92
C THR A 92 -4.47 14.17 1.14
N HIS A 93 -4.28 13.03 1.80
CA HIS A 93 -5.30 12.02 2.05
C HIS A 93 -5.16 11.46 3.48
N LEU A 94 -6.26 10.93 4.02
CA LEU A 94 -6.31 10.26 5.32
C LEU A 94 -6.91 8.86 5.19
#